data_AF-A0A1B5FIK1-F1
#
_entry.id   AF-A0A1B5FIK1-F1
#
_cell.length_a   1.000
_cell.length_b   1.000
_cell.length_c   1.000
_cell.angle_alpha   90.00
_cell.angle_beta   90.00
_cell.angle_gamma   90.00
#
_symmetry.space_group_name_H-M   'P 1'
#
loop_
_entity.id
_entity.type
_entity.pdbx_description
1 polymer ?
#
loop_
_entity_poly.entity_id
_entity_poly.type
_entity_poly.pdbx_seq_one_letter_code
_entity_poly.pdbx_strand_id
1 'polypeptide(L)'
;LTPQQVVAIAANTGGKQALGAITTQLPILRAAPYELNTEQVVAIASNNGGKPALEAVKAQLLELRAAPYELSPEQVVAIASNNGGKPALEAVKAQLLELRAAPYELSTEQVVAIASNNGGKQALEAVKAQLLELRAAPYELSTEQVVAIASNNGGKPALEAVKALLLALRAAPYELSTEQVVAIASNNGGKQALEAVKALLLELRAAPYELSTGQVVAIASNGGGRQALEAVREQLLALRAVPYELSTEQVVVIANSIGGKQALEAVKVQLPVLRAAPYELNTEQVVAVASNKGGKQALEAVGAQLLALRAVPYELTTAQVVAIASNDGGKQALEAVGAQLLVLRAVPYELTTAQVVAIASNDGGKQTLEVAGAQLLALRAVPYELSTEQVVAIASNNGGKQALEAVKTQLLALRTAPYELSTEQVVAIASNNGGKQALEAVKAQLPALRAAPYELSTEQVVAIASNNGGKQALEAVKAQLLVLRAAPYGLSTAQVVAIAANNGGKQALEAVRALLPVLRVAPYELSTTRVVSIACI
;
A
#
# COMPACT_ATOMS: atom_id res chain seq x y z
N LEU A 1 9.76 27.69 -6.32
CA LEU A 1 10.19 26.30 -6.61
C LEU A 1 11.47 26.04 -5.85
N THR A 2 11.64 24.85 -5.28
CA THR A 2 12.93 24.45 -4.67
C THR A 2 13.92 23.99 -5.75
N PRO A 3 15.24 23.94 -5.48
CA PRO A 3 16.20 23.40 -6.44
C PRO A 3 15.86 21.97 -6.90
N GLN A 4 15.38 21.12 -5.99
CA GLN A 4 14.97 19.74 -6.31
C GLN A 4 13.76 19.71 -7.27
N GLN A 5 12.78 20.59 -7.08
CA GLN A 5 11.63 20.70 -7.99
C GLN A 5 12.06 21.14 -9.40
N VAL A 6 13.01 22.07 -9.49
CA VAL A 6 13.55 22.50 -10.79
C VAL A 6 14.28 21.37 -11.50
N VAL A 7 15.11 20.61 -10.77
CA VAL A 7 15.81 19.43 -11.30
C VAL A 7 14.82 18.37 -11.79
N ALA A 8 13.77 18.08 -11.01
CA ALA A 8 12.75 17.09 -11.38
C ALA A 8 12.06 17.44 -12.72
N ILE A 9 11.72 18.72 -12.93
CA ILE A 9 11.12 19.18 -14.18
C ILE A 9 12.13 19.10 -15.35
N ALA A 10 13.38 19.48 -15.10
CA ALA A 10 14.44 19.52 -16.11
C ALA A 10 14.87 18.12 -16.59
N ALA A 11 14.77 17.11 -15.74
CA ALA A 11 15.30 15.76 -15.98
C ALA A 11 14.51 14.91 -17.00
N ASN A 12 13.46 15.47 -17.61
CA ASN A 12 12.59 14.76 -18.56
C ASN A 12 12.86 15.16 -20.01
N THR A 13 12.41 14.31 -20.95
CA THR A 13 12.44 14.64 -22.38
C THR A 13 11.58 15.88 -22.63
N GLY A 14 12.20 16.92 -23.17
CA GLY A 14 11.56 18.23 -23.32
C GLY A 14 11.58 19.12 -22.06
N GLY A 15 12.42 18.81 -21.07
CA GLY A 15 12.53 19.55 -19.80
C GLY A 15 12.73 21.06 -19.95
N LYS A 16 13.48 21.52 -20.97
CA LYS A 16 13.58 22.95 -21.32
C LYS A 16 12.22 23.59 -21.59
N GLN A 17 11.36 22.88 -22.34
CA GLN A 17 10.02 23.36 -22.68
C GLN A 17 9.10 23.33 -21.46
N ALA A 18 9.21 22.30 -20.61
CA ALA A 18 8.46 22.20 -19.36
C ALA A 18 8.85 23.33 -18.39
N LEU A 19 10.14 23.64 -18.24
CA LEU A 19 10.62 24.78 -17.45
C LEU A 19 10.13 26.12 -18.01
N GLY A 20 10.15 26.30 -19.34
CA GLY A 20 9.60 27.52 -19.95
C GLY A 20 8.07 27.65 -19.77
N ALA A 21 7.35 26.53 -19.78
CA ALA A 21 5.91 26.52 -19.55
C ALA A 21 5.57 26.78 -18.08
N ILE A 22 6.28 26.15 -17.13
CA ILE A 22 5.95 26.28 -15.70
C ILE A 22 6.16 27.70 -15.19
N THR A 23 7.15 28.45 -15.69
CA THR A 23 7.36 29.86 -15.29
C THR A 23 6.17 30.75 -15.63
N THR A 24 5.48 30.47 -16.74
CA THR A 24 4.32 31.24 -17.18
C THR A 24 3.01 30.71 -16.59
N GLN A 25 2.88 29.39 -16.41
CA GLN A 25 1.62 28.77 -16.00
C GLN A 25 1.46 28.59 -14.49
N LEU A 26 2.55 28.48 -13.72
CA LEU A 26 2.48 28.33 -12.26
C LEU A 26 1.67 29.43 -11.56
N PRO A 27 1.89 30.74 -11.81
CA PRO A 27 1.07 31.77 -11.15
C PRO A 27 -0.40 31.69 -11.57
N ILE A 28 -0.68 31.30 -12.83
CA ILE A 28 -2.05 31.21 -13.38
C ILE A 28 -2.80 30.04 -12.75
N LEU A 29 -2.20 28.85 -12.72
CA LEU A 29 -2.82 27.62 -12.22
C LEU A 29 -3.01 27.63 -10.70
N ARG A 30 -2.23 28.44 -9.97
CA ARG A 30 -2.40 28.65 -8.53
C ARG A 30 -3.48 29.66 -8.18
N ALA A 31 -3.77 30.59 -9.08
CA ALA A 31 -4.79 31.60 -8.86
C ALA A 31 -6.19 31.04 -9.13
N ALA A 32 -7.21 31.74 -8.61
CA ALA A 32 -8.59 31.49 -9.02
C ALA A 32 -8.72 31.67 -10.55
N PRO A 33 -9.50 30.82 -11.25
CA PRO A 33 -10.39 29.78 -10.72
C PRO A 33 -9.78 28.38 -10.58
N TYR A 34 -8.48 28.20 -10.84
CA TYR A 34 -7.83 26.88 -10.92
C TYR A 34 -7.42 26.33 -9.55
N GLU A 35 -6.85 27.18 -8.69
CA GLU A 35 -6.53 26.90 -7.27
C GLU A 35 -5.65 25.65 -7.04
N LEU A 36 -4.83 25.25 -8.01
CA LEU A 36 -3.86 24.18 -7.82
C LEU A 36 -2.74 24.63 -6.89
N ASN A 37 -2.19 23.71 -6.10
CA ASN A 37 -1.03 24.01 -5.28
C ASN A 37 0.28 23.87 -6.09
N THR A 38 1.39 24.38 -5.53
CA THR A 38 2.70 24.34 -6.21
C THR A 38 3.15 22.92 -6.52
N GLU A 39 2.89 21.96 -5.63
CA GLU A 39 3.30 20.57 -5.79
C GLU A 39 2.54 19.88 -6.93
N GLN A 40 1.22 20.12 -7.04
CA GLN A 40 0.39 19.62 -8.12
C GLN A 40 0.87 20.12 -9.48
N VAL A 41 1.17 21.43 -9.61
CA VAL A 41 1.68 22.00 -10.87
C VAL A 41 3.07 21.44 -11.21
N VAL A 42 3.94 21.27 -10.21
CA VAL A 42 5.26 20.65 -10.40
C VAL A 42 5.13 19.19 -10.82
N ALA A 43 4.21 18.42 -10.23
CA ALA A 43 3.97 17.02 -10.59
C ALA A 43 3.54 16.87 -12.05
N ILE A 44 2.62 17.70 -12.53
CA ILE A 44 2.21 17.73 -13.95
C ILE A 44 3.41 18.03 -14.86
N ALA A 45 4.25 18.98 -14.48
CA ALA A 45 5.40 19.41 -15.27
C ALA A 45 6.57 18.40 -15.30
N SER A 46 6.66 17.50 -14.31
CA SER A 46 7.81 16.63 -14.09
C SER A 46 7.74 15.29 -14.83
N ASN A 47 7.17 15.29 -16.04
CA ASN A 47 7.00 14.11 -16.89
C ASN A 47 7.41 14.40 -18.34
N ASN A 48 7.63 13.35 -19.14
CA ASN A 48 7.81 13.49 -20.58
C ASN A 48 6.55 14.11 -21.18
N GLY A 49 6.69 15.28 -21.82
CA GLY A 49 5.55 16.07 -22.27
C GLY A 49 4.90 16.94 -21.18
N GLY A 50 5.65 17.35 -20.15
CA GLY A 50 5.14 18.22 -19.08
C GLY A 50 4.53 19.54 -19.57
N LYS A 51 5.13 20.20 -20.59
CA LYS A 51 4.55 21.40 -21.22
C LYS A 51 3.14 21.16 -21.78
N PRO A 52 2.93 20.21 -22.71
CA PRO A 52 1.59 19.96 -23.24
C PRO A 52 0.60 19.49 -22.16
N ALA A 53 1.05 18.79 -21.12
CA ALA A 53 0.20 18.42 -19.99
C ALA A 53 -0.28 19.66 -19.20
N LEU A 54 0.62 20.59 -18.87
CA LEU A 54 0.27 21.87 -18.23
C LEU A 54 -0.74 22.67 -19.06
N GLU A 55 -0.49 22.79 -20.38
CA GLU A 55 -1.39 23.48 -21.30
C GLU A 55 -2.77 22.82 -21.35
N ALA A 56 -2.84 21.49 -21.35
CA ALA A 56 -4.11 20.75 -21.34
C ALA A 56 -4.87 20.95 -20.03
N VAL A 57 -4.20 20.89 -18.87
CA VAL A 57 -4.82 21.18 -17.57
C VAL A 57 -5.37 22.60 -17.54
N LYS A 58 -4.58 23.60 -17.97
CA LYS A 58 -5.06 24.98 -18.08
C LYS A 58 -6.29 25.10 -18.99
N ALA A 59 -6.31 24.38 -20.11
CA ALA A 59 -7.41 24.46 -21.06
C ALA A 59 -8.69 23.73 -20.61
N GLN A 60 -8.56 22.65 -19.84
CA GLN A 60 -9.65 21.70 -19.61
C GLN A 60 -10.10 21.59 -18.14
N LEU A 61 -9.31 22.05 -17.15
CA LEU A 61 -9.61 21.82 -15.72
C LEU A 61 -11.00 22.31 -15.33
N LEU A 62 -11.39 23.52 -15.72
CA LEU A 62 -12.67 24.10 -15.29
C LEU A 62 -13.87 23.36 -15.89
N GLU A 63 -13.75 22.92 -17.14
CA GLU A 63 -14.79 22.15 -17.81
C GLU A 63 -14.90 20.74 -17.22
N LEU A 64 -13.77 20.08 -16.95
CA LEU A 64 -13.75 18.76 -16.33
C LEU A 64 -14.29 18.77 -14.88
N ARG A 65 -14.18 19.90 -14.18
CA ARG A 65 -14.77 20.10 -12.84
C ARG A 65 -16.27 20.36 -12.87
N ALA A 66 -16.79 20.88 -13.98
CA ALA A 66 -18.20 21.19 -14.12
C ALA A 66 -19.02 19.95 -14.52
N ALA A 67 -20.33 20.04 -14.34
CA ALA A 67 -21.25 19.08 -14.94
C ALA A 67 -21.08 19.09 -16.47
N PRO A 68 -21.10 17.92 -17.14
CA PRO A 68 -21.48 16.60 -16.63
C PRO A 68 -20.32 15.73 -16.09
N TYR A 69 -19.07 16.25 -16.08
CA TYR A 69 -17.88 15.45 -15.78
C TYR A 69 -17.58 15.35 -14.28
N GLU A 70 -17.71 16.46 -13.54
CA GLU A 70 -17.61 16.52 -12.07
C GLU A 70 -16.31 15.95 -11.48
N LEU A 71 -15.19 16.04 -12.21
CA LEU A 71 -13.88 15.60 -11.70
C LEU A 71 -13.34 16.57 -10.65
N SER A 72 -12.71 16.03 -9.60
CA SER A 72 -11.98 16.85 -8.63
C SER A 72 -10.66 17.38 -9.24
N PRO A 73 -10.12 18.50 -8.72
CA PRO A 73 -8.79 18.97 -9.10
C PRO A 73 -7.71 17.90 -8.95
N GLU A 74 -7.79 17.10 -7.88
CA GLU A 74 -6.86 16.00 -7.61
C GLU A 74 -6.96 14.90 -8.67
N GLN A 75 -8.17 14.54 -9.12
CA GLN A 75 -8.36 13.55 -10.18
C GLN A 75 -7.77 14.04 -11.51
N VAL A 76 -7.99 15.32 -11.87
CA VAL A 76 -7.41 15.91 -13.09
C VAL A 76 -5.88 15.95 -13.01
N VAL A 77 -5.32 16.33 -11.86
CA VAL A 77 -3.87 16.31 -11.62
C VAL A 77 -3.33 14.88 -11.71
N ALA A 78 -4.01 13.89 -11.14
CA ALA A 78 -3.58 12.49 -11.19
C ALA A 78 -3.53 11.93 -12.61
N ILE A 79 -4.50 12.29 -13.47
CA ILE A 79 -4.47 11.92 -14.90
C ILE A 79 -3.31 12.63 -15.62
N ALA A 80 -3.14 13.93 -15.39
CA ALA A 80 -2.17 14.76 -16.09
C ALA A 80 -0.71 14.50 -15.69
N SER A 81 -0.47 14.00 -14.48
CA SER A 81 0.87 13.81 -13.90
C SER A 81 1.55 12.50 -14.33
N ASN A 82 1.41 12.14 -15.61
CA ASN A 82 2.00 10.94 -16.22
C ASN A 82 2.62 11.27 -17.58
N ASN A 83 3.49 10.38 -18.08
CA ASN A 83 3.95 10.45 -19.46
C ASN A 83 2.75 10.30 -20.41
N GLY A 84 2.50 11.32 -21.22
CA GLY A 84 1.28 11.40 -22.03
C GLY A 84 0.05 11.88 -21.25
N GLY A 85 0.21 12.69 -20.21
CA GLY A 85 -0.92 13.25 -19.44
C GLY A 85 -1.92 14.05 -20.28
N LYS A 86 -1.46 14.83 -21.27
CA LYS A 86 -2.35 15.52 -22.23
C LYS A 86 -3.29 14.56 -22.97
N PRO A 87 -2.78 13.57 -23.74
CA PRO A 87 -3.67 12.65 -24.43
C PRO A 87 -4.56 11.83 -23.48
N ALA A 88 -4.13 11.54 -22.25
CA ALA A 88 -4.98 10.89 -21.25
C ALA A 88 -6.15 11.80 -20.82
N LEU A 89 -5.91 13.08 -20.54
CA LEU A 89 -6.97 14.05 -20.22
C LEU A 89 -7.97 14.20 -21.38
N GLU A 90 -7.47 14.33 -22.60
CA GLU A 90 -8.32 14.42 -23.79
C GLU A 90 -9.18 13.17 -23.98
N ALA A 91 -8.63 11.98 -23.71
CA ALA A 91 -9.38 10.72 -23.77
C ALA A 91 -10.46 10.64 -22.68
N VAL A 92 -10.13 11.01 -21.43
CA VAL A 92 -11.12 11.08 -20.33
C VAL A 92 -12.25 12.04 -20.71
N LYS A 93 -11.91 13.25 -21.16
CA LYS A 93 -12.92 14.22 -21.60
C LYS A 93 -13.82 13.65 -22.70
N ALA A 94 -13.25 12.95 -23.68
CA ALA A 94 -14.00 12.40 -24.80
C ALA A 94 -14.86 11.17 -24.45
N GLN A 95 -14.45 10.36 -23.47
CA GLN A 95 -15.01 9.02 -23.25
C GLN A 95 -15.70 8.83 -21.90
N LEU A 96 -15.49 9.72 -20.91
CA LEU A 96 -15.98 9.52 -19.54
C LEU A 96 -17.49 9.31 -19.46
N LEU A 97 -18.29 10.12 -20.17
CA LEU A 97 -19.75 10.02 -20.11
C LEU A 97 -20.26 8.71 -20.73
N GLU A 98 -19.65 8.26 -21.82
CA GLU A 98 -20.01 7.01 -22.48
C GLU A 98 -19.61 5.80 -21.62
N LEU A 99 -18.42 5.82 -21.01
CA LEU A 99 -17.95 4.77 -20.12
C LEU A 99 -18.78 4.65 -18.84
N ARG A 100 -19.37 5.75 -18.36
CA ARG A 100 -20.31 5.76 -17.23
C ARG A 100 -21.70 5.24 -17.58
N ALA A 101 -22.09 5.34 -18.86
CA ALA A 101 -23.38 4.89 -19.32
C ALA A 101 -23.40 3.38 -19.61
N ALA A 102 -24.61 2.83 -19.71
CA ALA A 102 -24.78 1.48 -20.26
C ALA A 102 -24.23 1.42 -21.70
N PRO A 103 -23.57 0.33 -22.10
CA PRO A 103 -23.43 -0.95 -21.37
C PRO A 103 -22.18 -1.07 -20.48
N TYR A 104 -21.35 -0.02 -20.37
CA TYR A 104 -20.06 -0.09 -19.69
C TYR A 104 -20.17 0.09 -18.18
N GLU A 105 -20.98 1.05 -17.72
CA GLU A 105 -21.33 1.28 -16.31
C GLU A 105 -20.11 1.46 -15.38
N LEU A 106 -19.01 2.04 -15.89
CA LEU A 106 -17.84 2.35 -15.06
C LEU A 106 -18.11 3.55 -14.16
N SER A 107 -17.57 3.52 -12.94
CA SER A 107 -17.56 4.70 -12.07
C SER A 107 -16.55 5.73 -12.56
N THR A 108 -16.73 7.00 -12.16
CA THR A 108 -15.77 8.06 -12.42
C THR A 108 -14.38 7.69 -11.88
N GLU A 109 -14.33 7.13 -10.68
CA GLU A 109 -13.09 6.68 -10.02
C GLU A 109 -12.40 5.57 -10.81
N GLN A 110 -13.16 4.63 -11.38
CA GLN A 110 -12.59 3.57 -12.23
C GLN A 110 -11.99 4.13 -13.51
N VAL A 111 -12.68 5.06 -14.19
CA VAL A 111 -12.15 5.73 -15.40
C VAL A 111 -10.89 6.54 -15.07
N VAL A 112 -10.89 7.28 -13.97
CA VAL A 112 -9.72 8.02 -13.48
C VAL A 112 -8.57 7.05 -13.18
N ALA A 113 -8.82 5.95 -12.45
CA ALA A 113 -7.79 4.97 -12.11
C ALA A 113 -7.14 4.33 -13.35
N ILE A 114 -7.90 4.07 -14.42
CA ILE A 114 -7.36 3.59 -15.70
C ILE A 114 -6.49 4.67 -16.36
N ALA A 115 -6.98 5.91 -16.40
CA ALA A 115 -6.33 7.03 -17.08
C ALA A 115 -5.08 7.58 -16.37
N SER A 116 -4.99 7.43 -15.05
CA SER A 116 -3.90 7.93 -14.21
C SER A 116 -2.61 7.09 -14.28
N ASN A 117 -2.26 6.58 -15.46
CA ASN A 117 -1.06 5.78 -15.69
C ASN A 117 -0.35 6.20 -16.99
N ASN A 118 0.92 5.82 -17.13
CA ASN A 118 1.63 5.99 -18.40
C ASN A 118 0.92 5.18 -19.49
N GLY A 119 0.48 5.86 -20.55
CA GLY A 119 -0.36 5.27 -21.59
C GLY A 119 -1.84 5.15 -21.21
N GLY A 120 -2.33 5.99 -20.28
CA GLY A 120 -3.72 5.97 -19.81
C GLY A 120 -4.77 6.12 -20.92
N LYS A 121 -4.49 6.93 -21.96
CA LYS A 121 -5.35 7.00 -23.16
C LYS A 121 -5.54 5.62 -23.81
N GLN A 122 -4.43 4.93 -24.02
CA GLN A 122 -4.42 3.61 -24.68
C GLN A 122 -5.15 2.57 -23.82
N ALA A 123 -4.99 2.64 -22.50
CA ALA A 123 -5.70 1.78 -21.57
C ALA A 123 -7.22 2.04 -21.62
N LEU A 124 -7.67 3.30 -21.61
CA LEU A 124 -9.08 3.66 -21.75
C LEU A 124 -9.68 3.16 -23.07
N GLU A 125 -8.99 3.39 -24.20
CA GLU A 125 -9.45 2.91 -25.50
C GLU A 125 -9.53 1.38 -25.55
N ALA A 126 -8.59 0.68 -24.91
CA ALA A 126 -8.62 -0.78 -24.82
C ALA A 126 -9.78 -1.30 -23.95
N VAL A 127 -10.03 -0.67 -22.79
CA VAL A 127 -11.17 -1.00 -21.94
C VAL A 127 -12.47 -0.79 -22.70
N LYS A 128 -12.64 0.37 -23.35
CA LYS A 128 -13.81 0.64 -24.19
C LYS A 128 -14.00 -0.43 -25.28
N ALA A 129 -12.92 -0.86 -25.92
CA ALA A 129 -12.99 -1.84 -27.00
C ALA A 129 -13.25 -3.28 -26.53
N GLN A 130 -12.81 -3.65 -25.32
CA GLN A 130 -12.73 -5.06 -24.90
C GLN A 130 -13.59 -5.41 -23.67
N LEU A 131 -14.09 -4.43 -22.90
CA LEU A 131 -14.78 -4.69 -21.63
C LEU A 131 -15.97 -5.65 -21.78
N LEU A 132 -16.84 -5.41 -22.76
CA LEU A 132 -18.05 -6.23 -22.94
C LEU A 132 -17.72 -7.66 -23.35
N GLU A 133 -16.70 -7.84 -24.19
CA GLU A 133 -16.25 -9.17 -24.61
C GLU A 133 -15.58 -9.92 -23.46
N LEU A 134 -14.74 -9.24 -22.67
CA LEU A 134 -14.08 -9.83 -21.50
C LEU A 134 -15.06 -10.20 -20.38
N ARG A 135 -16.20 -9.50 -20.27
CA ARG A 135 -17.29 -9.84 -19.34
C ARG A 135 -18.14 -11.01 -19.81
N ALA A 136 -18.19 -11.26 -21.12
CA ALA A 136 -18.96 -12.34 -21.70
C ALA A 136 -18.21 -13.67 -21.65
N ALA A 137 -18.95 -14.77 -21.86
CA ALA A 137 -18.36 -16.06 -22.13
C ALA A 137 -17.49 -15.99 -23.40
N PRO A 138 -16.31 -16.64 -23.43
CA PRO A 138 -15.80 -17.60 -22.44
C PRO A 138 -14.91 -17.00 -21.33
N TYR A 139 -14.72 -15.67 -21.29
CA TYR A 139 -13.76 -15.02 -20.39
C TYR A 139 -14.34 -14.78 -18.99
N GLU A 140 -15.58 -14.29 -18.92
CA GLU A 140 -16.36 -14.11 -17.68
C GLU A 140 -15.66 -13.27 -16.59
N LEU A 141 -14.87 -12.27 -17.00
CA LEU A 141 -14.22 -11.35 -16.07
C LEU A 141 -15.23 -10.36 -15.49
N SER A 142 -15.06 -9.99 -14.22
CA SER A 142 -15.82 -8.87 -13.64
C SER A 142 -15.31 -7.53 -14.15
N THR A 143 -16.14 -6.49 -14.06
CA THR A 143 -15.74 -5.11 -14.38
C THR A 143 -14.53 -4.69 -13.54
N GLU A 144 -14.52 -5.02 -12.25
CA GLU A 144 -13.44 -4.72 -11.32
C GLU A 144 -12.14 -5.42 -11.72
N GLN A 145 -12.20 -6.66 -12.20
CA GLN A 145 -11.02 -7.38 -12.69
C GLN A 145 -10.44 -6.71 -13.94
N VAL A 146 -11.29 -6.31 -14.90
CA VAL A 146 -10.84 -5.59 -16.11
C VAL A 146 -10.23 -4.23 -15.75
N VAL A 147 -10.86 -3.49 -14.84
CA VAL A 147 -10.32 -2.22 -14.32
C VAL A 147 -8.97 -2.46 -13.64
N ALA A 148 -8.85 -3.45 -12.76
CA ALA A 148 -7.60 -3.77 -12.07
C ALA A 148 -6.45 -4.12 -13.04
N ILE A 149 -6.73 -4.81 -14.14
CA ILE A 149 -5.73 -5.09 -15.19
C ILE A 149 -5.33 -3.79 -15.91
N ALA A 150 -6.32 -2.95 -16.25
CA ALA A 150 -6.12 -1.74 -17.04
C ALA A 150 -5.46 -0.58 -16.25
N SER A 151 -5.65 -0.51 -14.94
CA SER A 151 -5.15 0.54 -14.04
C SER A 151 -3.67 0.40 -13.67
N ASN A 152 -2.83 0.06 -14.65
CA ASN A 152 -1.38 -0.07 -14.50
C ASN A 152 -0.64 0.52 -15.72
N ASN A 153 0.65 0.80 -15.56
CA ASN A 153 1.49 1.15 -16.72
C ASN A 153 1.51 -0.02 -17.71
N GLY A 154 1.07 0.24 -18.94
CA GLY A 154 0.86 -0.81 -19.93
C GLY A 154 -0.44 -1.61 -19.74
N GLY A 155 -1.50 -1.00 -19.20
CA GLY A 155 -2.81 -1.64 -19.06
C GLY A 155 -3.38 -2.20 -20.38
N LYS A 156 -3.24 -1.47 -21.50
CA LYS A 156 -3.63 -1.98 -22.83
C LYS A 156 -2.96 -3.31 -23.20
N PRO A 157 -1.62 -3.42 -23.25
CA PRO A 157 -0.99 -4.69 -23.57
C PRO A 157 -1.30 -5.78 -22.55
N ALA A 158 -1.55 -5.46 -21.28
CA ALA A 158 -1.98 -6.44 -20.28
C ALA A 158 -3.38 -7.01 -20.60
N LEU A 159 -4.36 -6.16 -20.94
CA LEU A 159 -5.69 -6.60 -21.38
C LEU A 159 -5.63 -7.49 -22.63
N GLU A 160 -4.84 -7.08 -23.63
CA GLU A 160 -4.63 -7.87 -24.85
C GLU A 160 -4.02 -9.24 -24.54
N ALA A 161 -3.07 -9.31 -23.59
CA ALA A 161 -2.45 -10.55 -23.16
C ALA A 161 -3.43 -11.45 -22.38
N VAL A 162 -4.25 -10.89 -21.50
CA VAL A 162 -5.31 -11.63 -20.79
C VAL A 162 -6.28 -12.22 -21.81
N LYS A 163 -6.76 -11.41 -22.76
CA LYS A 163 -7.64 -11.88 -23.84
C LYS A 163 -7.00 -13.02 -24.63
N ALA A 164 -5.71 -12.93 -24.95
CA ALA A 164 -5.01 -13.95 -25.72
C ALA A 164 -4.68 -15.23 -24.94
N LEU A 165 -4.46 -15.14 -23.63
CA LEU A 165 -3.84 -16.22 -22.85
C LEU A 165 -4.76 -16.83 -21.78
N LEU A 166 -5.82 -16.15 -21.33
CA LEU A 166 -6.65 -16.59 -20.20
C LEU A 166 -7.16 -18.02 -20.36
N LEU A 167 -7.78 -18.34 -21.50
CA LEU A 167 -8.34 -19.67 -21.73
C LEU A 167 -7.27 -20.75 -21.77
N ALA A 168 -6.12 -20.47 -22.40
CA ALA A 168 -5.01 -21.40 -22.47
C ALA A 168 -4.38 -21.66 -21.08
N LEU A 169 -4.31 -20.64 -20.24
CA LEU A 169 -3.78 -20.73 -18.88
C LEU A 169 -4.75 -21.41 -17.91
N ARG A 170 -6.06 -21.31 -18.15
CA ARG A 170 -7.09 -22.06 -17.39
C ARG A 170 -7.12 -23.54 -17.76
N ALA A 171 -6.78 -23.88 -19.00
CA ALA A 171 -6.79 -25.26 -19.47
C ALA A 171 -5.56 -26.05 -18.96
N ALA A 172 -5.67 -27.38 -19.01
CA ALA A 172 -4.53 -28.26 -18.86
C ALA A 172 -3.46 -27.92 -19.92
N PRO A 173 -2.15 -27.96 -19.56
CA PRO A 173 -1.58 -28.43 -18.29
C PRO A 173 -1.37 -27.33 -17.23
N TYR A 174 -1.80 -26.09 -17.48
CA TYR A 174 -1.51 -24.93 -16.62
C TYR A 174 -2.47 -24.83 -15.43
N GLU A 175 -3.76 -25.01 -15.67
CA GLU A 175 -4.83 -25.10 -14.64
C GLU A 175 -4.86 -23.89 -13.67
N LEU A 176 -4.54 -22.70 -14.16
CA LEU A 176 -4.64 -21.48 -13.37
C LEU A 176 -6.10 -21.06 -13.19
N SER A 177 -6.44 -20.52 -12.02
CA SER A 177 -7.73 -19.88 -11.82
C SER A 177 -7.78 -18.52 -12.52
N THR A 178 -9.00 -18.02 -12.80
CA THR A 178 -9.20 -16.68 -13.36
C THR A 178 -8.56 -15.62 -12.45
N GLU A 179 -8.73 -15.75 -11.14
CA GLU A 179 -8.18 -14.84 -10.13
C GLU A 179 -6.64 -14.83 -10.17
N GLN A 180 -6.01 -15.99 -10.36
CA GLN A 180 -4.55 -16.07 -10.49
C GLN A 180 -4.06 -15.36 -11.76
N VAL A 181 -4.74 -15.55 -12.89
CA VAL A 181 -4.38 -14.85 -14.14
C VAL A 181 -4.57 -13.34 -14.00
N VAL A 182 -5.67 -12.90 -13.37
CA VAL A 182 -5.93 -11.49 -13.09
C VAL A 182 -4.85 -10.93 -12.16
N ALA A 183 -4.49 -11.62 -11.07
CA ALA A 183 -3.44 -11.17 -10.14
C ALA A 183 -2.08 -10.98 -10.83
N ILE A 184 -1.70 -11.88 -11.75
CA ILE A 184 -0.48 -11.75 -12.55
C ILE A 184 -0.57 -10.53 -13.48
N ALA A 185 -1.72 -10.32 -14.12
CA ALA A 185 -1.92 -9.26 -15.10
C ALA A 185 -2.10 -7.85 -14.50
N SER A 186 -2.61 -7.75 -13.27
CA SER A 186 -2.90 -6.51 -12.55
C SER A 186 -1.67 -5.85 -11.93
N ASN A 187 -0.56 -5.82 -12.69
CA ASN A 187 0.71 -5.25 -12.27
C ASN A 187 1.40 -4.54 -13.44
N ASN A 188 2.32 -3.62 -13.13
CA ASN A 188 3.20 -3.04 -14.14
C ASN A 188 3.97 -4.14 -14.89
N GLY A 189 3.76 -4.21 -16.21
CA GLY A 189 4.32 -5.28 -17.04
C GLY A 189 3.53 -6.60 -17.02
N GLY A 190 2.25 -6.59 -16.64
CA GLY A 190 1.40 -7.78 -16.54
C GLY A 190 1.40 -8.69 -17.78
N LYS A 191 1.44 -8.11 -19.00
CA LYS A 191 1.65 -8.88 -20.24
C LYS A 191 2.89 -9.76 -20.17
N GLN A 192 4.02 -9.18 -19.78
CA GLN A 192 5.30 -9.87 -19.71
C GLN A 192 5.28 -10.97 -18.66
N ALA A 193 4.63 -10.71 -17.52
CA ALA A 193 4.48 -11.70 -16.46
C ALA A 193 3.62 -12.89 -16.93
N LEU A 194 2.49 -12.65 -17.62
CA LEU A 194 1.66 -13.72 -18.20
C LEU A 194 2.41 -14.56 -19.23
N GLU A 195 3.14 -13.93 -20.14
CA GLU A 195 3.96 -14.63 -21.14
C GLU A 195 5.05 -15.48 -20.46
N ALA A 196 5.68 -14.97 -19.41
CA ALA A 196 6.68 -15.70 -18.63
C ALA A 196 6.07 -16.87 -17.85
N VAL A 197 4.90 -16.70 -17.23
CA VAL A 197 4.18 -17.80 -16.56
C VAL A 197 3.83 -18.90 -17.56
N LYS A 198 3.30 -18.52 -18.73
CA LYS A 198 3.03 -19.50 -19.80
C LYS A 198 4.30 -20.24 -20.25
N ALA A 199 5.43 -19.55 -20.34
CA ALA A 199 6.68 -20.16 -20.77
C ALA A 199 7.32 -21.07 -19.69
N LEU A 200 7.24 -20.67 -18.42
CA LEU A 200 8.08 -21.23 -17.36
C LEU A 200 7.33 -22.07 -16.32
N LEU A 201 6.00 -21.98 -16.21
CA LEU A 201 5.25 -22.63 -15.13
C LEU A 201 5.52 -24.14 -15.07
N LEU A 202 5.48 -24.84 -16.20
CA LEU A 202 5.66 -26.29 -16.24
C LEU A 202 7.10 -26.70 -15.93
N GLU A 203 8.08 -25.92 -16.42
CA GLU A 203 9.50 -26.13 -16.13
C GLU A 203 9.77 -25.97 -14.64
N LEU A 204 9.26 -24.90 -14.03
CA LEU A 204 9.47 -24.60 -12.61
C LEU A 204 8.74 -25.57 -11.68
N ARG A 205 7.64 -26.19 -12.13
CA ARG A 205 6.94 -27.25 -11.39
C ARG A 205 7.67 -28.59 -11.43
N ALA A 206 8.44 -28.84 -12.48
CA ALA A 206 9.15 -30.09 -12.66
C ALA A 206 10.45 -30.12 -11.84
N ALA A 207 10.98 -31.33 -11.63
CA ALA A 207 12.34 -31.49 -11.14
C ALA A 207 13.33 -30.84 -12.14
N PRO A 208 14.38 -30.15 -11.67
CA PRO A 208 14.84 -30.08 -10.27
C PRO A 208 14.29 -28.89 -9.45
N TYR A 209 13.36 -28.10 -10.01
CA TYR A 209 12.87 -26.87 -9.41
C TYR A 209 11.78 -27.12 -8.36
N GLU A 210 10.76 -27.92 -8.71
CA GLU A 210 9.70 -28.40 -7.80
C GLU A 210 8.89 -27.28 -7.12
N LEU A 211 8.74 -26.12 -7.76
CA LEU A 211 7.86 -25.05 -7.27
C LEU A 211 6.39 -25.45 -7.41
N SER A 212 5.57 -25.08 -6.44
CA SER A 212 4.12 -25.16 -6.59
C SER A 212 3.59 -24.08 -7.53
N THR A 213 2.43 -24.34 -8.15
CA THR A 213 1.72 -23.32 -8.96
C THR A 213 1.49 -22.04 -8.17
N GLY A 214 1.12 -22.15 -6.88
CA GLY A 214 0.91 -20.99 -6.01
C GLY A 214 2.18 -20.15 -5.82
N GLN A 215 3.36 -20.77 -5.71
CA GLN A 215 4.63 -20.06 -5.61
C GLN A 215 4.97 -19.31 -6.90
N VAL A 216 4.79 -19.95 -8.07
CA VAL A 216 5.03 -19.30 -9.37
C VAL A 216 4.08 -18.11 -9.57
N VAL A 217 2.80 -18.27 -9.24
CA VAL A 217 1.81 -17.19 -9.31
C VAL A 217 2.18 -16.05 -8.36
N ALA A 218 2.57 -16.34 -7.12
CA ALA A 218 2.98 -15.30 -6.16
C ALA A 218 4.17 -14.48 -6.69
N ILE A 219 5.23 -15.14 -7.17
CA ILE A 219 6.41 -14.46 -7.75
C ILE A 219 5.99 -13.58 -8.95
N ALA A 220 5.12 -14.10 -9.82
CA ALA A 220 4.68 -13.40 -11.02
C ALA A 220 3.73 -12.22 -10.74
N SER A 221 3.01 -12.24 -9.63
CA SER A 221 1.98 -11.24 -9.25
C SER A 221 2.57 -9.97 -8.62
N ASN A 222 3.76 -9.56 -9.08
CA ASN A 222 4.46 -8.37 -8.64
C ASN A 222 4.95 -7.54 -9.84
N GLY A 223 5.19 -6.24 -9.63
CA GLY A 223 5.90 -5.42 -10.62
C GLY A 223 7.26 -6.02 -10.99
N GLY A 224 7.43 -6.37 -12.27
CA GLY A 224 8.62 -7.08 -12.75
C GLY A 224 8.59 -8.60 -12.59
N GLY A 225 7.42 -9.23 -12.40
CA GLY A 225 7.25 -10.67 -12.17
C GLY A 225 7.95 -11.58 -13.19
N ARG A 226 7.99 -11.20 -14.48
CA ARG A 226 8.79 -11.89 -15.50
C ARG A 226 10.27 -12.02 -15.11
N GLN A 227 10.87 -10.91 -14.69
CA GLN A 227 12.28 -10.87 -14.32
C GLN A 227 12.54 -11.72 -13.08
N ALA A 228 11.63 -11.71 -12.12
CA ALA A 228 11.74 -12.54 -10.93
C ALA A 228 11.66 -14.04 -11.27
N LEU A 229 10.72 -14.45 -12.14
CA LEU A 229 10.62 -15.85 -12.60
C LEU A 229 11.86 -16.31 -13.37
N GLU A 230 12.35 -15.49 -14.31
CA GLU A 230 13.59 -15.77 -15.05
C GLU A 230 14.78 -15.93 -14.09
N ALA A 231 14.90 -15.06 -13.08
CA ALA A 231 15.95 -15.13 -12.08
C ALA A 231 15.85 -16.37 -11.19
N VAL A 232 14.64 -16.77 -10.77
CA VAL A 232 14.44 -18.02 -10.01
C VAL A 232 14.86 -19.22 -10.85
N ARG A 233 14.43 -19.29 -12.10
CA ARG A 233 14.83 -20.36 -13.03
C ARG A 233 16.35 -20.44 -13.20
N GLU A 234 17.02 -19.30 -13.31
CA GLU A 234 18.47 -19.22 -13.52
C GLU A 234 19.29 -19.48 -12.26
N GLN A 235 18.78 -19.13 -11.07
CA GLN A 235 19.59 -19.06 -9.85
C GLN A 235 19.19 -20.04 -8.75
N LEU A 236 17.98 -20.61 -8.76
CA LEU A 236 17.48 -21.45 -7.66
C LEU A 236 18.45 -22.58 -7.31
N LEU A 237 18.91 -23.34 -8.29
CA LEU A 237 19.80 -24.49 -8.06
C LEU A 237 21.16 -24.05 -7.49
N ALA A 238 21.70 -22.93 -7.97
CA ALA A 238 22.94 -22.38 -7.46
C ALA A 238 22.78 -21.89 -6.00
N LEU A 239 21.65 -21.25 -5.69
CA LEU A 239 21.35 -20.75 -4.35
C LEU A 239 21.04 -21.88 -3.33
N ARG A 240 20.60 -23.04 -3.79
CA ARG A 240 20.46 -24.25 -2.96
C ARG A 240 21.78 -24.94 -2.67
N ALA A 241 22.79 -24.71 -3.50
CA ALA A 241 24.11 -25.31 -3.34
C ALA A 241 25.01 -24.50 -2.39
N VAL A 242 26.12 -25.12 -1.97
CA VAL A 242 27.21 -24.44 -1.25
C VAL A 242 27.77 -23.32 -2.13
N PRO A 243 28.07 -22.12 -1.58
CA PRO A 243 28.09 -21.76 -0.15
C PRO A 243 26.77 -21.17 0.39
N TYR A 244 25.70 -21.16 -0.41
CA TYR A 244 24.48 -20.41 -0.11
C TYR A 244 23.51 -21.21 0.76
N GLU A 245 23.27 -22.47 0.39
CA GLU A 245 22.47 -23.44 1.15
C GLU A 245 21.06 -22.92 1.50
N LEU A 246 20.45 -22.13 0.61
CA LEU A 246 19.08 -21.65 0.77
C LEU A 246 18.08 -22.78 0.48
N SER A 247 16.98 -22.82 1.22
CA SER A 247 15.80 -23.61 0.85
C SER A 247 15.08 -23.01 -0.36
N THR A 248 14.29 -23.83 -1.05
CA THR A 248 13.42 -23.36 -2.14
C THR A 248 12.46 -22.28 -1.63
N GLU A 249 11.90 -22.47 -0.43
CA GLU A 249 10.99 -21.54 0.23
C GLU A 249 11.65 -20.17 0.45
N GLN A 250 12.90 -20.15 0.94
CA GLN A 250 13.63 -18.89 1.14
C GLN A 250 13.86 -18.15 -0.19
N VAL A 251 14.24 -18.87 -1.25
CA VAL A 251 14.41 -18.26 -2.58
C VAL A 251 13.09 -17.70 -3.12
N VAL A 252 11.98 -18.43 -2.94
CA VAL A 252 10.64 -17.98 -3.34
C VAL A 252 10.23 -16.72 -2.59
N VAL A 253 10.45 -16.66 -1.27
CA VAL A 253 10.09 -15.49 -0.46
C VAL A 253 10.91 -14.27 -0.88
N ILE A 254 12.21 -14.42 -1.16
CA ILE A 254 13.05 -13.32 -1.68
C ILE A 254 12.57 -12.84 -3.07
N ALA A 255 12.16 -13.78 -3.93
CA ALA A 255 11.68 -13.46 -5.28
C ALA A 255 10.28 -12.83 -5.28
N ASN A 256 9.46 -13.10 -4.26
CA ASN A 256 8.10 -12.63 -4.12
C ASN A 256 8.03 -11.18 -3.58
N SER A 257 8.66 -10.26 -4.29
CA SER A 257 8.65 -8.83 -3.98
C SER A 257 8.99 -8.01 -5.22
N ILE A 258 8.60 -6.74 -5.23
CA ILE A 258 9.00 -5.82 -6.31
C ILE A 258 10.53 -5.73 -6.34
N GLY A 259 11.11 -6.09 -7.49
CA GLY A 259 12.57 -6.18 -7.65
C GLY A 259 13.17 -7.51 -7.18
N GLY A 260 12.39 -8.60 -7.04
CA GLY A 260 12.86 -9.91 -6.59
C GLY A 260 14.11 -10.44 -7.30
N LYS A 261 14.24 -10.23 -8.63
CA LYS A 261 15.47 -10.54 -9.38
C LYS A 261 16.70 -9.86 -8.77
N GLN A 262 16.58 -8.56 -8.48
CA GLN A 262 17.68 -7.78 -7.92
C GLN A 262 18.00 -8.24 -6.50
N ALA A 263 16.99 -8.60 -5.70
CA ALA A 263 17.20 -9.16 -4.37
C ALA A 263 17.95 -10.51 -4.43
N LEU A 264 17.57 -11.42 -5.33
CA LEU A 264 18.27 -12.70 -5.54
C LEU A 264 19.74 -12.50 -5.96
N GLU A 265 19.98 -11.62 -6.92
CA GLU A 265 21.35 -11.26 -7.35
C GLU A 265 22.17 -10.69 -6.18
N ALA A 266 21.56 -9.84 -5.35
CA ALA A 266 22.22 -9.27 -4.18
C ALA A 266 22.51 -10.32 -3.11
N VAL A 267 21.58 -11.24 -2.84
CA VAL A 267 21.78 -12.36 -1.91
C VAL A 267 22.95 -13.22 -2.36
N LYS A 268 23.04 -13.52 -3.66
CA LYS A 268 24.16 -14.30 -4.22
C LYS A 268 25.52 -13.64 -3.99
N VAL A 269 25.59 -12.32 -3.92
CA VAL A 269 26.83 -11.58 -3.67
C VAL A 269 27.07 -11.41 -2.17
N GLN A 270 26.05 -11.01 -1.42
CA GLN A 270 26.18 -10.54 -0.04
C GLN A 270 26.09 -11.65 1.00
N LEU A 271 25.36 -12.74 0.74
CA LEU A 271 25.13 -13.77 1.76
C LEU A 271 26.42 -14.41 2.29
N PRO A 272 27.40 -14.83 1.46
CA PRO A 272 28.66 -15.36 1.96
C PRO A 272 29.47 -14.32 2.75
N VAL A 273 29.43 -13.06 2.31
CA VAL A 273 30.15 -11.94 2.94
C VAL A 273 29.56 -11.61 4.31
N LEU A 274 28.24 -11.52 4.40
CA LEU A 274 27.52 -11.18 5.63
C LEU A 274 27.53 -12.31 6.66
N ARG A 275 27.62 -13.58 6.21
CA ARG A 275 27.81 -14.72 7.12
C ARG A 275 29.21 -14.79 7.72
N ALA A 276 30.21 -14.29 7.00
CA ALA A 276 31.60 -14.31 7.46
C ALA A 276 31.85 -13.24 8.53
N ALA A 277 32.91 -13.46 9.32
CA ALA A 277 33.45 -12.42 10.18
C ALA A 277 33.88 -11.20 9.34
N PRO A 278 33.67 -9.96 9.81
CA PRO A 278 33.19 -9.58 11.15
C PRO A 278 31.66 -9.41 11.27
N TYR A 279 30.89 -9.71 10.23
CA TYR A 279 29.45 -9.45 10.18
C TYR A 279 28.63 -10.50 10.93
N GLU A 280 28.92 -11.79 10.68
CA GLU A 280 28.35 -12.95 11.40
C GLU A 280 26.82 -13.02 11.42
N LEU A 281 26.17 -12.58 10.34
CA LEU A 281 24.72 -12.77 10.16
C LEU A 281 24.41 -14.24 9.89
N ASN A 282 23.27 -14.70 10.40
CA ASN A 282 22.75 -16.01 10.01
C ASN A 282 21.95 -15.91 8.70
N THR A 283 21.68 -17.06 8.07
CA THR A 283 20.95 -17.12 6.79
C THR A 283 19.56 -16.51 6.90
N GLU A 284 18.84 -16.76 7.99
CA GLU A 284 17.48 -16.23 8.20
C GLU A 284 17.45 -14.71 8.25
N GLN A 285 18.45 -14.08 8.88
CA GLN A 285 18.59 -12.63 8.93
C GLN A 285 18.83 -12.04 7.54
N VAL A 286 19.70 -12.67 6.73
CA VAL A 286 19.94 -12.22 5.36
C VAL A 286 18.67 -12.36 4.51
N VAL A 287 17.95 -13.49 4.65
CA VAL A 287 16.68 -13.71 3.96
C VAL A 287 15.64 -12.67 4.38
N ALA A 288 15.48 -12.40 5.69
CA ALA A 288 14.53 -11.42 6.20
C ALA A 288 14.77 -10.02 5.62
N VAL A 289 16.03 -9.57 5.55
CA VAL A 289 16.39 -8.28 4.93
C VAL A 289 16.09 -8.26 3.43
N ALA A 290 16.37 -9.37 2.74
CA ALA A 290 16.20 -9.47 1.29
C ALA A 290 14.72 -9.57 0.84
N SER A 291 13.83 -10.03 1.73
CA SER A 291 12.44 -10.40 1.42
C SER A 291 11.45 -9.22 1.45
N ASN A 292 11.92 -8.02 1.14
CA ASN A 292 11.13 -6.79 1.15
C ASN A 292 11.34 -6.00 -0.14
N LYS A 293 10.49 -5.02 -0.44
CA LYS A 293 10.70 -4.14 -1.59
C LYS A 293 12.00 -3.39 -1.44
N GLY A 294 12.86 -3.52 -2.46
CA GLY A 294 14.21 -2.98 -2.41
C GLY A 294 15.18 -3.78 -1.55
N GLY A 295 14.94 -5.08 -1.33
CA GLY A 295 15.81 -5.97 -0.54
C GLY A 295 17.29 -5.94 -0.94
N LYS A 296 17.61 -5.78 -2.23
CA LYS A 296 18.98 -5.51 -2.70
C LYS A 296 19.61 -4.31 -1.99
N GLN A 297 18.90 -3.19 -1.97
CA GLN A 297 19.38 -1.96 -1.37
C GLN A 297 19.54 -2.11 0.14
N ALA A 298 18.61 -2.81 0.80
CA ALA A 298 18.70 -3.08 2.22
C ALA A 298 19.92 -3.95 2.56
N LEU A 299 20.19 -5.01 1.79
CA LEU A 299 21.38 -5.87 1.97
C LEU A 299 22.69 -5.09 1.77
N GLU A 300 22.78 -4.31 0.70
CA GLU A 300 23.95 -3.46 0.43
C GLU A 300 24.18 -2.45 1.57
N ALA A 301 23.11 -1.88 2.12
CA ALA A 301 23.18 -0.96 3.25
C ALA A 301 23.61 -1.64 4.55
N VAL A 302 23.10 -2.85 4.83
CA VAL A 302 23.56 -3.67 5.97
C VAL A 302 25.06 -3.94 5.85
N GLY A 303 25.54 -4.40 4.69
CA GLY A 303 26.97 -4.64 4.47
C GLY A 303 27.82 -3.37 4.66
N ALA A 304 27.31 -2.22 4.24
CA ALA A 304 28.02 -0.94 4.35
C ALA A 304 28.01 -0.34 5.77
N GLN A 305 26.93 -0.49 6.53
CA GLN A 305 26.70 0.28 7.76
C GLN A 305 26.71 -0.54 9.05
N LEU A 306 26.53 -1.86 8.99
CA LEU A 306 26.37 -2.70 10.18
C LEU A 306 27.51 -2.54 11.19
N LEU A 307 28.76 -2.57 10.75
CA LEU A 307 29.91 -2.45 11.65
C LEU A 307 29.98 -1.06 12.30
N ALA A 308 29.71 -0.01 11.54
CA ALA A 308 29.68 1.36 12.06
C ALA A 308 28.56 1.57 13.08
N LEU A 309 27.38 1.00 12.82
CA LEU A 309 26.23 1.06 13.72
C LEU A 309 26.40 0.21 14.98
N ARG A 310 27.19 -0.87 14.94
CA ARG A 310 27.57 -1.67 16.12
C ARG A 310 28.64 -0.99 16.97
N ALA A 311 29.46 -0.13 16.38
CA ALA A 311 30.53 0.56 17.08
C ALA A 311 30.02 1.75 17.91
N VAL A 312 30.85 2.22 18.82
CA VAL A 312 30.68 3.50 19.51
C VAL A 312 30.64 4.62 18.46
N PRO A 313 29.71 5.60 18.56
CA PRO A 313 28.78 5.86 19.66
C PRO A 313 27.37 5.24 19.49
N TYR A 314 27.12 4.49 18.43
CA TYR A 314 25.79 3.98 18.10
C TYR A 314 25.41 2.74 18.93
N GLU A 315 26.34 1.79 19.06
CA GLU A 315 26.23 0.59 19.90
C GLU A 315 24.94 -0.24 19.65
N LEU A 316 24.47 -0.28 18.40
CA LEU A 316 23.34 -1.13 18.02
C LEU A 316 23.76 -2.60 17.99
N THR A 317 22.87 -3.49 18.41
CA THR A 317 23.06 -4.94 18.22
C THR A 317 22.79 -5.33 16.76
N THR A 318 23.36 -6.46 16.32
CA THR A 318 23.07 -7.02 14.99
C THR A 318 21.56 -7.24 14.81
N ALA A 319 20.86 -7.73 15.84
CA ALA A 319 19.41 -7.94 15.78
C ALA A 319 18.65 -6.63 15.55
N GLN A 320 19.06 -5.52 16.16
CA GLN A 320 18.42 -4.22 15.95
C GLN A 320 18.66 -3.71 14.52
N VAL A 321 19.88 -3.83 14.00
CA VAL A 321 20.19 -3.43 12.61
C VAL A 321 19.38 -4.26 11.61
N VAL A 322 19.27 -5.58 11.83
CA VAL A 322 18.45 -6.47 11.01
C VAL A 322 16.97 -6.11 11.10
N ALA A 323 16.44 -5.83 12.30
CA ALA A 323 15.05 -5.43 12.49
C ALA A 323 14.71 -4.13 11.75
N ILE A 324 15.61 -3.14 11.75
CA ILE A 324 15.45 -1.90 11.00
C ILE A 324 15.44 -2.18 9.48
N ALA A 325 16.37 -3.03 9.02
CA ALA A 325 16.57 -3.31 7.60
C ALA A 325 15.50 -4.23 6.99
N SER A 326 14.78 -5.01 7.80
CA SER A 326 13.80 -6.02 7.36
C SER A 326 12.40 -5.44 7.14
N ASN A 327 12.32 -4.27 6.50
CA ASN A 327 11.06 -3.58 6.15
C ASN A 327 11.17 -2.95 4.76
N ASP A 328 10.04 -2.56 4.15
CA ASP A 328 10.04 -1.83 2.88
C ASP A 328 10.84 -0.52 3.05
N GLY A 329 11.91 -0.37 2.25
CA GLY A 329 12.82 0.77 2.36
C GLY A 329 13.86 0.68 3.49
N GLY A 330 14.20 -0.52 3.97
CA GLY A 330 15.17 -0.74 5.05
C GLY A 330 16.51 0.03 4.94
N LYS A 331 17.06 0.19 3.72
CA LYS A 331 18.23 1.07 3.48
C LYS A 331 18.01 2.49 4.00
N GLN A 332 16.86 3.05 3.67
CA GLN A 332 16.50 4.42 4.03
C GLN A 332 16.32 4.56 5.54
N ALA A 333 15.76 3.53 6.19
CA ALA A 333 15.63 3.50 7.63
C ALA A 333 17.02 3.42 8.32
N LEU A 334 17.94 2.59 7.83
CA LEU A 334 19.32 2.52 8.34
C LEU A 334 20.07 3.85 8.20
N GLU A 335 20.02 4.48 7.02
CA GLU A 335 20.61 5.80 6.79
C GLU A 335 20.04 6.86 7.75
N ALA A 336 18.72 6.83 7.98
CA ALA A 336 18.07 7.74 8.91
C ALA A 336 18.48 7.48 10.37
N VAL A 337 18.62 6.21 10.78
CA VAL A 337 19.12 5.86 12.12
C VAL A 337 20.55 6.36 12.30
N GLY A 338 21.43 6.15 11.31
CA GLY A 338 22.79 6.69 11.34
C GLY A 338 22.82 8.21 11.50
N ALA A 339 21.89 8.93 10.86
CA ALA A 339 21.82 10.38 10.96
C ALA A 339 21.16 10.91 12.25
N GLN A 340 20.15 10.20 12.78
CA GLN A 340 19.25 10.74 13.80
C GLN A 340 19.41 10.11 15.18
N LEU A 341 20.02 8.91 15.31
CA LEU A 341 20.07 8.20 16.60
C LEU A 341 20.71 9.05 17.70
N LEU A 342 21.88 9.63 17.44
CA LEU A 342 22.59 10.43 18.43
C LEU A 342 21.87 11.75 18.74
N VAL A 343 21.25 12.36 17.71
CA VAL A 343 20.47 13.59 17.85
C VAL A 343 19.27 13.34 18.77
N LEU A 344 18.52 12.28 18.53
CA LEU A 344 17.32 11.94 19.29
C LEU A 344 17.62 11.42 20.70
N ARG A 345 18.82 10.87 20.95
CA ARG A 345 19.28 10.52 22.29
C ARG A 345 19.69 11.73 23.13
N ALA A 346 20.07 12.83 22.48
CA ALA A 346 20.51 14.03 23.17
C ALA A 346 19.32 14.88 23.67
N VAL A 347 19.62 15.79 24.60
CA VAL A 347 18.71 16.87 25.01
C VAL A 347 18.38 17.72 23.77
N PRO A 348 17.11 18.12 23.54
CA PRO A 348 15.95 17.99 24.45
C PRO A 348 15.06 16.75 24.24
N TYR A 349 15.45 15.82 23.37
CA TYR A 349 14.61 14.70 22.97
C TYR A 349 14.71 13.51 23.92
N GLU A 350 15.93 13.17 24.34
CA GLU A 350 16.23 12.14 25.36
C GLU A 350 15.60 10.76 25.09
N LEU A 351 15.43 10.39 23.83
CA LEU A 351 14.95 9.05 23.47
C LEU A 351 16.02 8.00 23.74
N THR A 352 15.61 6.82 24.20
CA THR A 352 16.49 5.66 24.33
C THR A 352 16.80 5.04 22.97
N THR A 353 17.91 4.31 22.86
CA THR A 353 18.24 3.54 21.66
C THR A 353 17.11 2.59 21.27
N ALA A 354 16.49 1.91 22.25
CA ALA A 354 15.38 1.00 22.01
C ALA A 354 14.15 1.73 21.40
N GLN A 355 13.84 2.93 21.86
CA GLN A 355 12.72 3.72 21.30
C GLN A 355 13.01 4.18 19.87
N VAL A 356 14.24 4.61 19.57
CA VAL A 356 14.62 4.99 18.19
C VAL A 356 14.57 3.77 17.26
N VAL A 357 15.05 2.61 17.71
CA VAL A 357 14.95 1.35 16.94
C VAL A 357 13.49 0.97 16.72
N ALA A 358 12.62 1.07 17.73
CA ALA A 358 11.19 0.77 17.60
C ALA A 358 10.50 1.67 16.57
N ILE A 359 10.82 2.97 16.54
CA ILE A 359 10.30 3.90 15.53
C ILE A 359 10.80 3.53 14.13
N ALA A 360 12.07 3.13 14.01
CA ALA A 360 12.71 2.85 12.73
C ALA A 360 12.34 1.49 12.13
N SER A 361 11.96 0.51 12.95
CA SER A 361 11.70 -0.89 12.55
C SER A 361 10.27 -1.09 12.04
N ASN A 362 9.84 -0.22 11.13
CA ASN A 362 8.52 -0.23 10.50
C ASN A 362 8.63 0.27 9.05
N ASP A 363 7.64 -0.06 8.22
CA ASP A 363 7.53 0.51 6.89
C ASP A 363 7.42 2.04 6.98
N GLY A 364 8.34 2.73 6.29
CA GLY A 364 8.45 4.18 6.39
C GLY A 364 9.16 4.70 7.65
N GLY A 365 9.93 3.86 8.36
CA GLY A 365 10.68 4.23 9.56
C GLY A 365 11.54 5.50 9.40
N LYS A 366 12.17 5.70 8.23
CA LYS A 366 12.86 6.97 7.88
C LYS A 366 11.95 8.19 8.05
N GLN A 367 10.75 8.12 7.46
CA GLN A 367 9.81 9.23 7.44
C GLN A 367 9.37 9.61 8.85
N THR A 368 9.16 8.60 9.70
CA THR A 368 8.83 8.82 11.10
C THR A 368 10.01 9.40 11.87
N LEU A 369 11.23 8.87 11.71
CA LEU A 369 12.43 9.40 12.37
C LEU A 369 12.72 10.86 12.03
N GLU A 370 12.58 11.25 10.76
CA GLU A 370 12.83 12.63 10.31
C GLU A 370 11.91 13.66 10.97
N VAL A 371 10.71 13.25 11.41
CA VAL A 371 9.78 14.14 12.11
C VAL A 371 9.73 13.90 13.62
N ALA A 372 10.28 12.78 14.12
CA ALA A 372 10.10 12.32 15.50
C ALA A 372 10.51 13.38 16.52
N GLY A 373 11.67 14.02 16.36
CA GLY A 373 12.14 15.04 17.29
C GLY A 373 11.20 16.26 17.34
N ALA A 374 10.85 16.82 16.19
CA ALA A 374 9.97 17.99 16.11
C ALA A 374 8.55 17.69 16.63
N GLN A 375 8.02 16.50 16.32
CA GLN A 375 6.70 16.08 16.81
C GLN A 375 6.72 15.78 18.32
N LEU A 376 7.79 15.18 18.83
CA LEU A 376 7.97 14.90 20.25
C LEU A 376 7.92 16.19 21.08
N LEU A 377 8.68 17.21 20.70
CA LEU A 377 8.65 18.49 21.41
C LEU A 377 7.28 19.17 21.30
N ALA A 378 6.69 19.17 20.11
CA ALA A 378 5.39 19.81 19.90
C ALA A 378 4.26 19.14 20.68
N LEU A 379 4.23 17.81 20.75
CA LEU A 379 3.18 17.03 21.40
C LEU A 379 3.36 16.94 22.93
N ARG A 380 4.59 17.08 23.45
CA ARG A 380 4.84 17.20 24.89
C ARG A 380 4.46 18.57 25.45
N ALA A 381 4.45 19.61 24.61
CA ALA A 381 4.10 20.95 25.02
C ALA A 381 2.59 21.14 25.21
N VAL A 382 2.22 22.17 25.97
CA VAL A 382 0.84 22.70 26.03
C VAL A 382 0.41 23.12 24.62
N PRO A 383 -0.82 22.80 24.18
CA PRO A 383 -1.93 22.21 24.93
C PRO A 383 -2.08 20.68 24.83
N TYR A 384 -1.09 19.98 24.27
CA TYR A 384 -1.20 18.54 24.00
C TYR A 384 -0.79 17.70 25.21
N GLU A 385 0.34 18.03 25.84
CA GLU A 385 0.84 17.42 27.09
C GLU A 385 0.98 15.88 27.06
N LEU A 386 1.32 15.31 25.89
CA LEU A 386 1.61 13.87 25.77
C LEU A 386 2.93 13.51 26.45
N SER A 387 3.03 12.29 26.99
CA SER A 387 4.29 11.74 27.47
C SER A 387 5.20 11.30 26.32
N THR A 388 6.50 11.16 26.58
CA THR A 388 7.46 10.62 25.60
C THR A 388 7.04 9.22 25.14
N GLU A 389 6.59 8.37 26.07
CA GLU A 389 6.13 7.01 25.80
C GLU A 389 4.91 6.99 24.90
N GLN A 390 3.96 7.91 25.09
CA GLN A 390 2.78 8.03 24.24
C GLN A 390 3.16 8.44 22.81
N VAL A 391 4.06 9.42 22.65
CA VAL A 391 4.55 9.82 21.32
C VAL A 391 5.28 8.67 20.64
N VAL A 392 6.14 7.95 21.36
CA VAL A 392 6.87 6.79 20.83
C VAL A 392 5.90 5.66 20.44
N ALA A 393 4.88 5.38 21.25
CA ALA A 393 3.87 4.37 20.94
C ALA A 393 3.11 4.69 19.65
N ILE A 394 2.73 5.95 19.43
CA ILE A 394 2.11 6.40 18.18
C ILE A 394 3.07 6.26 17.00
N ALA A 395 4.35 6.61 17.20
CA ALA A 395 5.37 6.61 16.16
C ALA A 395 5.84 5.21 15.74
N SER A 396 5.79 4.23 16.64
CA SER A 396 6.35 2.87 16.45
C SER A 396 5.40 1.92 15.73
N ASN A 397 4.78 2.40 14.64
CA ASN A 397 3.85 1.64 13.82
C ASN A 397 4.03 1.99 12.34
N ASN A 398 3.54 1.13 11.44
CA ASN A 398 3.47 1.44 10.01
C ASN A 398 2.61 2.70 9.79
N GLY A 399 3.22 3.72 9.18
CA GLY A 399 2.61 5.03 9.03
C GLY A 399 2.70 5.93 10.26
N GLY A 400 3.63 5.70 11.19
CA GLY A 400 3.79 6.47 12.43
C GLY A 400 3.86 7.99 12.24
N LYS A 401 4.57 8.49 11.21
CA LYS A 401 4.54 9.93 10.83
C LYS A 401 3.11 10.45 10.66
N GLN A 402 2.28 9.71 9.91
CA GLN A 402 0.91 10.11 9.62
C GLN A 402 0.05 10.10 10.88
N ALA A 403 0.26 9.12 11.76
CA ALA A 403 -0.43 9.06 13.04
C ALA A 403 -0.05 10.24 13.95
N LEU A 404 1.25 10.59 14.05
CA LEU A 404 1.72 11.76 14.80
C LEU A 404 1.11 13.07 14.28
N GLU A 405 1.10 13.27 12.96
CA GLU A 405 0.50 14.45 12.33
C GLU A 405 -1.02 14.51 12.59
N ALA A 406 -1.72 13.37 12.50
CA ALA A 406 -3.14 13.28 12.78
C ALA A 406 -3.46 13.60 14.25
N VAL A 407 -2.71 13.04 15.20
CA VAL A 407 -2.87 13.35 16.64
C VAL A 407 -2.66 14.85 16.87
N LYS A 408 -1.57 15.41 16.36
CA LYS A 408 -1.29 16.86 16.50
C LYS A 408 -2.42 17.72 15.94
N THR A 409 -2.98 17.37 14.79
CA THR A 409 -4.05 18.16 14.16
C THR A 409 -5.41 17.95 14.81
N GLN A 410 -5.70 16.77 15.35
CA GLN A 410 -7.06 16.38 15.74
C GLN A 410 -7.30 16.26 17.25
N LEU A 411 -6.26 16.07 18.06
CA LEU A 411 -6.40 15.77 19.51
C LEU A 411 -7.31 16.78 20.21
N LEU A 412 -7.06 18.08 20.04
CA LEU A 412 -7.83 19.11 20.75
C LEU A 412 -9.32 19.09 20.36
N ALA A 413 -9.62 18.90 19.08
CA ALA A 413 -11.00 18.81 18.61
C ALA A 413 -11.69 17.54 19.11
N LEU A 414 -10.96 16.42 19.22
CA LEU A 414 -11.48 15.15 19.73
C LEU A 414 -11.76 15.19 21.24
N ARG A 415 -11.09 16.06 21.99
CA ARG A 415 -11.33 16.26 23.43
C ARG A 415 -12.59 17.08 23.73
N THR A 416 -13.13 17.78 22.74
CA THR A 416 -14.32 18.62 22.89
C THR A 416 -15.58 17.94 22.37
N ALA A 417 -16.75 18.47 22.74
CA ALA A 417 -18.02 18.07 22.14
C ALA A 417 -17.97 18.20 20.60
N PRO A 418 -18.56 17.25 19.84
CA PRO A 418 -19.40 16.14 20.30
C PRO A 418 -18.63 14.84 20.65
N TYR A 419 -17.30 14.85 20.63
CA TYR A 419 -16.50 13.63 20.71
C TYR A 419 -16.11 13.26 22.14
N GLU A 420 -15.65 14.24 22.93
CA GLU A 420 -15.34 14.12 24.37
C GLU A 420 -14.39 12.96 24.70
N LEU A 421 -13.43 12.66 23.81
CA LEU A 421 -12.42 11.62 24.03
C LEU A 421 -11.35 12.08 25.02
N SER A 422 -10.86 11.17 25.85
CA SER A 422 -9.67 11.40 26.67
C SER A 422 -8.39 11.36 25.81
N THR A 423 -7.30 11.95 26.32
CA THR A 423 -5.99 11.88 25.65
C THR A 423 -5.55 10.42 25.49
N GLU A 424 -5.76 9.59 26.51
CA GLU A 424 -5.43 8.16 26.51
C GLU A 424 -6.21 7.40 25.45
N GLN A 425 -7.51 7.72 25.26
CA GLN A 425 -8.32 7.11 24.21
C GLN A 425 -7.82 7.47 22.81
N VAL A 426 -7.47 8.74 22.59
CA VAL A 426 -6.89 9.18 21.29
C VAL A 426 -5.54 8.51 21.04
N VAL A 427 -4.68 8.41 22.05
CA VAL A 427 -3.39 7.71 21.95
C VAL A 427 -3.59 6.21 21.66
N ALA A 428 -4.55 5.55 22.33
CA ALA A 428 -4.85 4.13 22.09
C ALA A 428 -5.32 3.87 20.65
N ILE A 429 -6.18 4.74 20.10
CA ILE A 429 -6.63 4.64 18.70
C ILE A 429 -5.46 4.85 17.74
N ALA A 430 -4.59 5.82 18.02
CA ALA A 430 -3.49 6.20 17.14
C ALA A 430 -2.29 5.25 17.17
N SER A 431 -2.10 4.49 18.27
CA SER A 431 -0.93 3.62 18.50
C SER A 431 -1.08 2.24 17.85
N ASN A 432 -1.55 2.21 16.61
CA ASN A 432 -1.76 1.00 15.81
C ASN A 432 -1.38 1.25 14.35
N ASN A 433 -1.18 0.18 13.57
CA ASN A 433 -1.00 0.30 12.12
C ASN A 433 -2.23 0.95 11.49
N GLY A 434 -2.02 2.08 10.82
CA GLY A 434 -3.11 2.88 10.27
C GLY A 434 -3.82 3.80 11.29
N GLY A 435 -3.17 4.17 12.40
CA GLY A 435 -3.75 5.02 13.45
C GLY A 435 -4.39 6.33 12.96
N LYS A 436 -3.81 7.01 11.95
CA LYS A 436 -4.45 8.18 11.30
C LYS A 436 -5.84 7.84 10.77
N GLN A 437 -5.96 6.72 10.07
CA GLN A 437 -7.22 6.29 9.45
C GLN A 437 -8.26 5.96 10.52
N ALA A 438 -7.83 5.33 11.62
CA ALA A 438 -8.70 5.04 12.75
C ALA A 438 -9.22 6.34 13.41
N LEU A 439 -8.35 7.33 13.65
CA LEU A 439 -8.75 8.64 14.18
C LEU A 439 -9.73 9.38 13.27
N GLU A 440 -9.46 9.43 11.96
CA GLU A 440 -10.35 10.06 10.98
C GLU A 440 -11.72 9.35 10.94
N ALA A 441 -11.74 8.03 11.02
CA ALA A 441 -12.98 7.25 11.07
C ALA A 441 -13.76 7.49 12.36
N VAL A 442 -13.09 7.53 13.52
CA VAL A 442 -13.73 7.87 14.80
C VAL A 442 -14.33 9.28 14.73
N LYS A 443 -13.56 10.26 14.26
CA LYS A 443 -14.06 11.63 14.09
C LYS A 443 -15.28 11.69 13.15
N ALA A 444 -15.27 10.92 12.06
CA ALA A 444 -16.36 10.93 11.10
C ALA A 444 -17.62 10.18 11.60
N GLN A 445 -17.45 9.14 12.42
CA GLN A 445 -18.53 8.17 12.69
C GLN A 445 -19.01 8.16 14.14
N LEU A 446 -18.20 8.59 15.12
CA LEU A 446 -18.55 8.53 16.55
C LEU A 446 -19.91 9.18 16.86
N PRO A 447 -20.24 10.39 16.37
CA PRO A 447 -21.56 10.98 16.67
C PRO A 447 -22.73 10.15 16.13
N ALA A 448 -22.59 9.59 14.93
CA ALA A 448 -23.63 8.77 14.31
C ALA A 448 -23.77 7.39 14.98
N LEU A 449 -22.65 6.79 15.43
CA LEU A 449 -22.65 5.51 16.12
C LEU A 449 -23.19 5.60 17.56
N ARG A 450 -23.06 6.77 18.20
CA ARG A 450 -23.69 7.04 19.51
C ARG A 450 -25.18 7.31 19.40
N ALA A 451 -25.64 7.82 18.26
CA ALA A 451 -27.05 8.10 18.02
C ALA A 451 -27.84 6.82 17.67
N ALA A 452 -29.17 6.91 17.78
CA ALA A 452 -30.06 5.91 17.22
C ALA A 452 -29.82 5.77 15.70
N PRO A 453 -29.87 4.55 15.14
CA PRO A 453 -30.29 3.29 15.77
C PRO A 453 -29.14 2.46 16.38
N TYR A 454 -27.90 2.97 16.38
CA TYR A 454 -26.72 2.20 16.79
C TYR A 454 -26.51 2.19 18.31
N GLU A 455 -26.65 3.36 18.94
CA GLU A 455 -26.60 3.55 20.40
C GLU A 455 -25.35 2.95 21.07
N LEU A 456 -24.20 2.99 20.38
CA LEU A 456 -22.92 2.55 20.94
C LEU A 456 -22.40 3.56 21.97
N SER A 457 -21.77 3.09 23.03
CA SER A 457 -21.04 3.96 23.96
C SER A 457 -19.72 4.46 23.33
N THR A 458 -19.20 5.57 23.84
CA THR A 458 -17.89 6.09 23.42
C THR A 458 -16.80 5.04 23.62
N GLU A 459 -16.81 4.34 24.74
CA GLU A 459 -15.85 3.28 25.09
C GLU A 459 -15.93 2.11 24.11
N GLN A 460 -17.12 1.73 23.65
CA GLN A 460 -17.30 0.68 22.65
C GLN A 460 -16.68 1.08 21.31
N VAL A 461 -16.93 2.32 20.86
CA VAL A 461 -16.34 2.84 19.62
C VAL A 461 -14.82 2.93 19.73
N VAL A 462 -14.29 3.40 20.87
CA VAL A 462 -12.84 3.45 21.13
C VAL A 462 -12.23 2.04 21.13
N ALA A 463 -12.88 1.05 21.77
CA ALA A 463 -12.40 -0.33 21.80
C ALA A 463 -12.32 -0.96 20.41
N ILE A 464 -13.33 -0.73 19.56
CA ILE A 464 -13.32 -1.19 18.16
C ILE A 464 -12.18 -0.51 17.37
N ALA A 465 -11.98 0.79 17.58
CA ALA A 465 -11.02 1.59 16.85
C ALA A 465 -9.55 1.36 17.27
N SER A 466 -9.31 0.92 18.51
CA SER A 466 -7.97 0.79 19.11
C SER A 466 -7.28 -0.55 18.78
N ASN A 467 -7.40 -0.99 17.53
CA ASN A 467 -6.81 -2.23 17.03
C ASN A 467 -6.26 -2.02 15.61
N ASN A 468 -5.39 -2.93 15.16
CA ASN A 468 -4.97 -2.93 13.76
C ASN A 468 -6.18 -3.10 12.84
N GLY A 469 -6.38 -2.14 11.94
CA GLY A 469 -7.56 -2.10 11.07
C GLY A 469 -8.81 -1.47 11.71
N GLY A 470 -8.68 -0.71 12.80
CA GLY A 470 -9.81 -0.10 13.53
C GLY A 470 -10.82 0.68 12.67
N LYS A 471 -10.35 1.42 11.64
CA LYS A 471 -11.26 2.06 10.65
C LYS A 471 -12.19 1.04 9.98
N GLN A 472 -11.62 -0.06 9.51
CA GLN A 472 -12.34 -1.11 8.80
C GLN A 472 -13.34 -1.80 9.73
N ALA A 473 -12.95 -2.04 10.99
CA ALA A 473 -13.84 -2.58 12.00
C ALA A 473 -15.02 -1.64 12.29
N LEU A 474 -14.79 -0.33 12.42
CA LEU A 474 -15.87 0.67 12.60
C LEU A 474 -16.84 0.70 11.41
N GLU A 475 -16.31 0.73 10.18
CA GLU A 475 -17.13 0.72 8.97
C GLU A 475 -17.97 -0.57 8.88
N ALA A 476 -17.38 -1.72 9.23
CA ALA A 476 -18.07 -3.00 9.27
C ALA A 476 -19.17 -3.02 10.35
N VAL A 477 -18.90 -2.52 11.56
CA VAL A 477 -19.91 -2.38 12.62
C VAL A 477 -21.05 -1.48 12.16
N LYS A 478 -20.75 -0.31 11.58
CA LYS A 478 -21.78 0.59 11.06
C LYS A 478 -22.63 -0.08 9.98
N ALA A 479 -22.03 -0.86 9.09
CA ALA A 479 -22.74 -1.55 8.02
C ALA A 479 -23.55 -2.77 8.48
N GLN A 480 -23.09 -3.48 9.53
CA GLN A 480 -23.58 -4.81 9.86
C GLN A 480 -24.29 -4.91 11.22
N LEU A 481 -24.13 -3.96 12.13
CA LEU A 481 -24.67 -4.06 13.51
C LEU A 481 -26.17 -4.38 13.52
N LEU A 482 -26.96 -3.64 12.74
CA LEU A 482 -28.41 -3.82 12.71
C LEU A 482 -28.80 -5.17 12.10
N VAL A 483 -28.08 -5.61 11.06
CA VAL A 483 -28.30 -6.91 10.41
C VAL A 483 -28.00 -8.06 11.36
N LEU A 484 -26.88 -7.98 12.08
CA LEU A 484 -26.46 -9.02 13.02
C LEU A 484 -27.33 -9.07 14.29
N ARG A 485 -27.96 -7.96 14.67
CA ARG A 485 -28.97 -7.93 15.74
C ARG A 485 -30.31 -8.52 15.31
N ALA A 486 -30.63 -8.47 14.02
CA ALA A 486 -31.87 -9.02 13.49
C ALA A 486 -31.82 -10.54 13.32
N ALA A 487 -32.99 -11.15 13.14
CA ALA A 487 -33.08 -12.55 12.72
C ALA A 487 -32.45 -12.72 11.31
N PRO A 488 -31.77 -13.85 11.04
CA PRO A 488 -31.65 -15.05 11.87
C PRO A 488 -30.51 -15.02 12.90
N TYR A 489 -29.69 -13.98 12.91
CA TYR A 489 -28.45 -13.92 13.70
C TYR A 489 -28.72 -13.71 15.19
N GLY A 490 -29.50 -12.68 15.54
CA GLY A 490 -29.93 -12.41 16.91
C GLY A 490 -28.80 -12.07 17.91
N LEU A 491 -27.70 -11.49 17.44
CA LEU A 491 -26.58 -11.08 18.30
C LEU A 491 -26.95 -9.85 19.13
N SER A 492 -26.42 -9.76 20.35
CA SER A 492 -26.50 -8.52 21.13
C SER A 492 -25.48 -7.49 20.63
N THR A 493 -25.73 -6.20 20.89
CA THR A 493 -24.76 -5.14 20.59
C THR A 493 -23.40 -5.42 21.23
N ALA A 494 -23.39 -5.90 22.48
CA ALA A 494 -22.15 -6.24 23.18
C ALA A 494 -21.37 -7.37 22.49
N GLN A 495 -22.06 -8.37 21.94
CA GLN A 495 -21.40 -9.46 21.19
C GLN A 495 -20.79 -8.94 19.88
N VAL A 496 -21.51 -8.10 19.13
CA VAL A 496 -20.98 -7.50 17.90
C VAL A 496 -19.75 -6.63 18.19
N VAL A 497 -19.80 -5.81 19.26
CA VAL A 497 -18.65 -5.02 19.70
C VAL A 497 -17.48 -5.92 20.11
N ALA A 498 -17.73 -6.99 20.88
CA ALA A 498 -16.67 -7.91 21.32
C ALA A 498 -16.00 -8.65 20.16
N ILE A 499 -16.73 -8.99 19.09
CA ILE A 499 -16.14 -9.56 17.87
C ILE A 499 -15.28 -8.52 17.16
N ALA A 500 -15.79 -7.30 17.02
CA ALA A 500 -15.15 -6.23 16.27
C ALA A 500 -13.93 -5.61 16.99
N ALA A 501 -13.88 -5.65 18.31
CA ALA A 501 -12.83 -5.06 19.14
C ALA A 501 -11.58 -5.94 19.26
N ASN A 502 -11.15 -6.55 18.16
CA ASN A 502 -9.92 -7.34 18.04
C ASN A 502 -9.18 -6.98 16.74
N ASN A 503 -7.92 -7.40 16.64
CA ASN A 503 -7.18 -7.35 15.40
C ASN A 503 -7.93 -8.14 14.31
N GLY A 504 -8.31 -7.47 13.21
CA GLY A 504 -9.10 -8.10 12.15
C GLY A 504 -10.62 -8.16 12.42
N GLY A 505 -11.15 -7.27 13.26
CA GLY A 505 -12.57 -7.25 13.62
C GLY A 505 -13.57 -7.20 12.45
N LYS A 506 -13.22 -6.56 11.32
CA LYS A 506 -14.05 -6.59 10.10
C LYS A 506 -14.22 -8.02 9.57
N GLN A 507 -13.10 -8.73 9.42
CA GLN A 507 -13.06 -10.09 8.91
C GLN A 507 -13.80 -11.03 9.84
N ALA A 508 -13.63 -10.85 11.16
CA ALA A 508 -14.36 -11.62 12.15
C ALA A 508 -15.88 -11.41 12.04
N LEU A 509 -16.36 -10.16 11.87
CA LEU A 509 -17.78 -9.87 11.65
C LEU A 509 -18.31 -10.49 10.34
N GLU A 510 -17.57 -10.36 9.24
CA GLU A 510 -17.94 -10.94 7.95
C GLU A 510 -18.00 -12.48 8.01
N ALA A 511 -17.03 -13.10 8.69
CA ALA A 511 -17.02 -14.54 8.92
C ALA A 511 -18.20 -15.00 9.78
N VAL A 512 -18.50 -14.29 10.88
CA VAL A 512 -19.66 -14.58 11.72
C VAL A 512 -20.96 -14.44 10.92
N ARG A 513 -21.09 -13.38 10.10
CA ARG A 513 -22.26 -13.20 9.23
C ARG A 513 -22.41 -14.35 8.22
N ALA A 514 -21.31 -14.79 7.62
CA ALA A 514 -21.36 -15.87 6.64
C ALA A 514 -21.64 -17.24 7.29
N LEU A 515 -21.03 -17.51 8.44
CA LEU A 515 -20.96 -18.85 9.01
C LEU A 515 -21.95 -19.12 10.15
N LEU A 516 -22.39 -18.11 10.90
CA LEU A 516 -23.29 -18.32 12.04
C LEU A 516 -24.59 -19.08 11.65
N PRO A 517 -25.27 -18.78 10.52
CA PRO A 517 -26.45 -19.54 10.12
C PRO A 517 -26.13 -21.01 9.80
N VAL A 518 -24.96 -21.27 9.23
CA VAL A 518 -24.50 -22.61 8.82
C VAL A 518 -24.06 -23.44 10.04
N LEU A 519 -23.36 -22.82 10.98
CA LEU A 519 -22.81 -23.49 12.16
C LEU A 519 -23.87 -23.83 13.21
N ARG A 520 -25.02 -23.16 13.18
CA ARG A 520 -26.15 -23.43 14.09
C ARG A 520 -27.01 -24.62 13.69
N VAL A 521 -26.84 -25.13 12.47
CA VAL A 521 -27.57 -26.30 11.97
C VAL A 521 -26.69 -27.54 11.96
N ALA A 522 -27.30 -28.71 11.77
CA ALA A 522 -26.58 -29.97 11.63
C ALA A 522 -25.55 -29.90 10.47
N PRO A 523 -24.35 -30.52 10.62
CA PRO A 523 -23.93 -31.40 11.71
C PRO A 523 -23.23 -30.70 12.88
N TYR A 524 -23.09 -29.37 12.84
CA TYR A 524 -22.25 -28.64 13.79
C TYR A 524 -22.97 -28.26 15.08
N GLU A 525 -24.23 -27.82 14.97
CA GLU A 525 -25.12 -27.50 16.10
C GLU A 525 -24.49 -26.59 17.17
N LEU A 526 -23.61 -25.67 16.75
CA LEU A 526 -22.91 -24.77 17.67
C LEU A 526 -23.87 -23.71 18.22
N SER A 527 -23.74 -23.43 19.52
CA SER A 527 -24.46 -22.30 20.13
C SER A 527 -23.91 -20.97 19.65
N THR A 528 -24.76 -19.95 19.57
CA THR A 528 -24.36 -18.58 19.20
C THR A 528 -23.21 -18.08 20.08
N THR A 529 -23.28 -18.31 21.39
CA THR A 529 -22.21 -17.92 22.32
C THR A 529 -20.88 -18.57 21.97
N ARG A 530 -20.89 -19.86 21.59
CA ARG A 530 -19.66 -20.57 21.22
C ARG A 530 -19.04 -20.04 19.92
N VAL A 531 -19.87 -19.73 18.92
CA VAL A 531 -19.40 -19.11 17.67
C VAL A 531 -18.81 -17.71 17.94
N VAL A 532 -19.47 -16.91 18.78
CA VAL A 532 -18.96 -15.59 19.20
C VAL A 532 -17.62 -15.72 19.92
N SER A 533 -17.49 -16.66 20.86
CA SER A 533 -16.23 -16.88 21.58
C SER A 533 -15.09 -17.28 20.66
N ILE A 534 -15.35 -18.11 19.64
CA ILE A 534 -14.34 -18.48 18.64
C ILE A 534 -13.92 -17.26 17.80
N ALA A 535 -14.87 -16.39 17.45
CA ALA A 535 -14.58 -15.19 16.67
C ALA A 535 -13.84 -14.08 17.44
N CYS A 536 -13.77 -14.18 18.78
CA CYS A 536 -13.03 -13.26 19.65
C CYS A 536 -11.60 -13.72 19.97
N ILE A 537 -11.17 -14.89 19.49
CA ILE A 537 -9.80 -15.42 19.59
C ILE A 537 -9.04 -15.01 18.34
#